data_AF-A0A497QTQ6-F1
#
_entry.id   AF-A0A497QTQ6-F1
#
_cell.length_a   1.000
_cell.length_b   1.000
_cell.length_c   1.000
_cell.angle_alpha   90.00
_cell.angle_beta   90.00
_cell.angle_gamma   90.00
#
_symmetry.space_group_name_H-M   'P 1'
#
loop_
_entity.id
_entity.type
_entity.pdbx_description
1 polymer ?
#
loop_
_entity_poly.entity_id
_entity_poly.type
_entity_poly.pdbx_seq_one_letter_code
_entity_poly.pdbx_strand_id
1 'polypeptide(L)'
;PVFFALLVGLLWGYFRLPGQNNEFMAPIFKVCNVLASALTPIAILSVGLMFKLPHLREMLVALTIVVLLKLIIKPLIAGSLSTLFGFPELWKEVLVLLAAMPPAVLGAVFLRRYGGDASLASALLLGGTMVSCASLLAVFWFIG
;
A
#
# COMPACT_ATOMS: atom_id res chain seq x y z
N PRO A 1 -9.79 -0.61 14.06
CA PRO A 1 -9.06 0.66 14.29
C PRO A 1 -8.91 1.53 13.02
N VAL A 2 -8.25 1.06 11.96
CA VAL A 2 -8.08 1.84 10.71
C VAL A 2 -9.37 1.93 9.90
N PHE A 3 -10.12 0.83 9.82
CA PHE A 3 -11.40 0.79 9.13
C PHE A 3 -12.43 1.78 9.69
N PHE A 4 -12.57 1.84 11.02
CA PHE A 4 -13.47 2.80 11.68
C PHE A 4 -13.01 4.25 11.47
N ALA A 5 -11.71 4.51 11.52
CA ALA A 5 -11.18 5.85 11.23
C ALA A 5 -11.48 6.29 9.78
N LEU A 6 -11.39 5.37 8.81
CA LEU A 6 -11.78 5.62 7.42
C LEU A 6 -13.28 5.91 7.29
N LEU A 7 -14.14 5.11 7.91
CA LEU A 7 -15.59 5.35 7.89
C LEU A 7 -15.95 6.70 8.50
N VAL A 8 -15.38 7.02 9.66
CA VAL A 8 -15.61 8.31 10.34
C VAL A 8 -15.11 9.46 9.47
N GLY A 9 -13.91 9.35 8.89
CA GLY A 9 -13.38 10.38 7.99
C GLY A 9 -14.23 10.58 6.72
N LEU A 10 -14.73 9.49 6.14
CA LEU A 10 -15.57 9.53 4.94
C LEU A 10 -16.94 10.14 5.25
N LEU A 11 -17.55 9.77 6.38
CA LEU A 11 -18.78 10.39 6.88
C LEU A 11 -18.57 11.87 7.19
N TRP A 12 -17.46 12.24 7.82
CA TRP A 12 -17.12 13.63 8.12
C TRP A 12 -17.00 14.50 6.86
N GLY A 13 -16.37 13.94 5.82
CA GLY A 13 -16.29 14.55 4.49
C GLY A 13 -17.65 14.64 3.79
N TYR A 14 -18.48 13.59 3.90
CA TYR A 14 -19.83 13.56 3.32
C TYR A 14 -20.74 14.65 3.92
N PHE A 15 -20.68 14.86 5.24
CA PHE A 15 -21.46 15.89 5.93
C PHE A 15 -20.86 17.31 5.83
N ARG A 16 -19.76 17.50 5.09
CA ARG A 16 -19.01 18.77 4.96
C ARG A 16 -18.80 19.48 6.30
N LEU A 17 -18.48 18.71 7.33
CA LEU A 17 -18.25 19.22 8.67
C LEU A 17 -17.03 20.17 8.68
N PRO A 18 -16.99 21.13 9.62
CA PRO A 18 -15.93 22.12 9.67
C PRO A 18 -14.55 21.46 9.79
N GLY A 19 -13.72 21.72 8.77
CA GLY A 19 -12.36 21.20 8.68
C GLY A 19 -11.32 22.20 9.21
N GLN A 20 -10.22 22.34 8.48
CA GLN A 20 -9.11 23.25 8.82
C GLN A 20 -9.51 24.73 8.81
N ASN A 21 -10.64 25.09 8.19
CA ASN A 21 -11.10 26.47 8.09
C ASN A 21 -11.76 27.01 9.37
N ASN A 22 -12.07 26.15 10.36
CA ASN A 22 -12.58 26.59 11.66
C ASN A 22 -11.46 26.65 12.70
N GLU A 23 -11.32 27.80 13.35
CA GLU A 23 -10.26 28.09 14.34
C GLU A 23 -10.21 27.07 15.50
N PHE A 24 -11.37 26.55 15.91
CA PHE A 24 -11.47 25.53 16.97
C PHE A 24 -11.01 24.12 16.54
N MET A 25 -11.22 23.73 15.28
CA MET A 25 -10.91 22.38 14.78
C MET A 25 -9.52 22.31 14.12
N ALA A 26 -8.99 23.46 13.67
CA ALA A 26 -7.67 23.58 13.09
C ALA A 26 -6.53 22.92 13.91
N PRO A 27 -6.42 23.10 15.25
CA PRO A 27 -5.36 22.46 16.02
C PRO A 27 -5.46 20.93 16.03
N ILE A 28 -6.67 20.36 16.09
CA ILE A 28 -6.89 18.91 16.07
C ILE A 28 -6.45 18.34 14.72
N PHE A 29 -6.90 18.95 13.61
CA PHE A 29 -6.48 18.54 12.28
C PHE A 29 -4.97 18.68 12.06
N LYS A 30 -4.35 19.71 12.65
CA LYS A 30 -2.89 19.89 12.58
C LYS A 30 -2.15 18.76 13.30
N VAL A 31 -2.60 18.38 14.50
CA VAL A 31 -2.03 17.23 15.23
C VAL A 31 -2.23 15.93 14.44
N CYS A 32 -3.43 15.69 13.91
CA CYS A 32 -3.69 14.52 13.06
C CYS A 32 -2.79 14.47 11.82
N ASN A 33 -2.52 15.62 11.19
CA ASN A 33 -1.65 15.70 10.01
C ASN A 33 -0.18 15.43 10.38
N VAL A 34 0.29 15.95 11.51
CA VAL A 34 1.63 15.62 12.03
C VAL A 34 1.75 14.12 12.32
N LEU A 35 0.77 13.52 13.01
CA LEU A 35 0.75 12.08 13.28
C LEU A 35 0.71 11.25 11.98
N ALA A 36 -0.09 11.66 10.99
CA ALA A 36 -0.16 11.00 9.69
C ALA A 36 1.18 11.05 8.96
N SER A 37 1.85 12.20 8.96
CA SER A 37 3.17 12.36 8.33
C SER A 37 4.27 11.55 9.03
N ALA A 38 4.19 11.38 10.35
CA ALA A 38 5.10 10.56 11.14
C ALA A 38 4.83 9.04 11.00
N LEU A 39 3.61 8.64 10.63
CA LEU A 39 3.24 7.23 10.51
C LEU A 39 4.11 6.51 9.47
N THR A 40 4.35 7.13 8.32
CA THR A 40 5.16 6.56 7.22
C THR A 40 6.59 6.22 7.64
N PRO A 41 7.40 7.15 8.18
CA PRO A 41 8.76 6.84 8.62
C PRO A 41 8.78 5.84 9.78
N ILE A 42 7.84 5.92 10.73
CA ILE A 42 7.74 4.95 11.84
C ILE A 42 7.42 3.55 11.32
N ALA A 43 6.52 3.43 10.33
CA ALA A 43 6.15 2.15 9.74
C ALA A 43 7.33 1.52 8.99
N ILE A 44 8.06 2.30 8.19
CA ILE A 44 9.26 1.85 7.48
C ILE A 44 10.33 1.40 8.47
N LEU A 45 10.60 2.21 9.50
CA LEU A 45 11.58 1.89 10.53
C LEU A 45 11.19 0.64 11.33
N SER A 46 9.90 0.48 11.64
CA SER A 46 9.38 -0.72 12.30
C SER A 46 9.56 -1.96 11.44
N VAL A 47 9.29 -1.88 10.13
CA VAL A 47 9.52 -3.00 9.21
C VAL A 47 11.01 -3.33 9.09
N GLY A 48 11.89 -2.32 9.07
CA GLY A 48 13.34 -2.51 9.12
C GLY A 48 13.80 -3.22 10.40
N LEU A 49 13.29 -2.83 11.57
CA LEU A 49 13.59 -3.48 12.85
C LEU A 49 13.03 -4.90 12.97
N MET A 50 11.93 -5.19 12.26
CA MET A 50 11.34 -6.53 12.19
C MET A 50 12.09 -7.47 11.24
N PHE A 51 13.02 -6.93 10.45
CA PHE A 51 13.79 -7.71 9.51
C PHE A 51 14.69 -8.70 10.26
N LYS A 52 14.38 -9.98 10.07
CA LYS A 52 15.28 -11.10 10.34
C LYS A 52 15.50 -11.79 9.01
N LEU A 53 16.74 -12.18 8.70
CA LEU A 53 17.02 -12.96 7.49
C LEU A 53 16.23 -14.28 7.57
N PRO A 54 15.19 -14.48 6.74
CA PRO A 54 14.54 -15.77 6.65
C PRO A 54 15.40 -16.71 5.79
N HIS A 55 15.03 -18.00 5.73
CA HIS A 55 15.63 -18.92 4.78
C HIS A 55 15.41 -18.42 3.35
N LEU A 56 16.50 -18.18 2.61
CA LEU A 56 16.49 -17.63 1.25
C LEU A 56 15.54 -18.37 0.31
N ARG A 57 15.41 -19.69 0.48
CA ARG A 57 14.55 -20.54 -0.36
C ARG A 57 13.06 -20.26 -0.14
N GLU A 58 12.63 -20.07 1.10
CA GLU A 58 11.23 -19.73 1.44
C GLU A 58 10.89 -18.31 0.98
N MET A 59 11.85 -17.39 1.14
CA MET A 59 11.72 -16.01 0.66
C MET A 59 11.55 -15.99 -0.87
N LEU A 60 12.39 -16.69 -1.62
CA LEU A 60 12.32 -16.72 -3.08
C LEU A 60 11.02 -17.33 -3.60
N VAL A 61 10.52 -18.41 -2.99
CA VAL A 61 9.24 -19.03 -3.37
C VAL A 61 8.07 -18.08 -3.10
N ALA A 62 8.01 -17.52 -1.89
CA ALA A 62 6.94 -16.60 -1.52
C ALA A 62 6.99 -15.29 -2.34
N LEU A 63 8.18 -14.78 -2.65
CA LEU A 63 8.36 -13.57 -3.44
C LEU A 63 7.96 -13.81 -4.90
N THR A 64 8.31 -14.96 -5.48
CA THR A 64 7.87 -15.37 -6.83
C THR A 64 6.35 -15.45 -6.90
N ILE A 65 5.69 -16.06 -5.90
CA ILE A 65 4.23 -16.13 -5.81
C ILE A 65 3.61 -14.74 -5.70
N VAL A 66 4.18 -13.86 -4.86
CA VAL A 66 3.69 -12.49 -4.66
C VAL A 66 3.85 -11.67 -5.94
N VAL A 67 4.97 -11.80 -6.65
CA VAL A 67 5.21 -11.10 -7.92
C VAL A 67 4.24 -11.61 -8.99
N LEU A 68 4.06 -12.92 -9.15
CA LEU A 68 3.11 -13.47 -10.11
C LEU A 68 1.67 -13.03 -9.81
N LEU A 69 1.23 -13.12 -8.55
CA LEU A 69 -0.13 -12.73 -8.16
C LEU A 69 -0.36 -11.21 -8.24
N LYS A 70 0.58 -10.39 -7.76
CA LYS A 70 0.38 -8.93 -7.74
C LYS A 70 0.65 -8.27 -9.08
N LEU A 71 1.70 -8.68 -9.77
CA LEU A 71 2.19 -7.98 -10.95
C LEU A 71 1.52 -8.45 -12.25
N ILE A 72 1.01 -9.68 -12.29
CA ILE A 72 0.35 -10.23 -13.49
C ILE A 72 -1.15 -10.31 -13.28
N ILE A 73 -1.58 -11.08 -12.28
CA ILE A 73 -3.02 -11.38 -12.11
C ILE A 73 -3.81 -10.12 -11.76
N LYS A 74 -3.32 -9.31 -10.81
CA LYS A 74 -4.02 -8.12 -10.33
C LYS A 74 -4.25 -7.04 -11.40
N PRO A 75 -3.24 -6.62 -12.21
CA PRO A 75 -3.46 -5.64 -13.27
C PRO A 75 -4.23 -6.22 -14.47
N LEU A 76 -4.10 -7.51 -14.79
CA LEU A 76 -4.92 -8.15 -15.83
C LEU A 76 -6.41 -8.14 -15.45
N ILE A 77 -6.73 -8.47 -14.19
CA ILE A 77 -8.08 -8.40 -13.65
C ILE A 77 -8.57 -6.95 -13.65
N ALA A 78 -7.77 -6.00 -13.14
CA ALA A 78 -8.15 -4.59 -13.13
C ALA A 78 -8.39 -4.04 -14.55
N GLY A 79 -7.54 -4.41 -15.51
CA GLY A 79 -7.68 -4.05 -16.92
C GLY A 79 -8.92 -4.65 -17.56
N SER A 80 -9.18 -5.95 -17.37
CA SER A 80 -10.34 -6.63 -17.97
C SER A 80 -11.68 -6.15 -17.38
N LEU A 81 -11.74 -5.94 -16.06
CA LEU A 81 -12.90 -5.33 -15.40
C LEU A 81 -13.10 -3.89 -15.86
N SER A 82 -12.02 -3.11 -16.03
CA SER A 82 -12.16 -1.73 -16.50
C SER A 82 -12.79 -1.63 -17.89
N THR A 83 -12.43 -2.56 -18.78
CA THR A 83 -13.02 -2.66 -20.13
C THR A 83 -14.45 -3.18 -20.09
N LEU A 84 -14.77 -4.12 -19.21
CA LEU A 84 -16.12 -4.67 -19.08
C LEU A 84 -17.12 -3.63 -18.55
N PHE A 85 -16.68 -2.75 -17.64
CA PHE A 85 -17.48 -1.67 -17.08
C PHE A 85 -17.47 -0.39 -17.94
N GLY A 86 -16.70 -0.35 -19.03
CA GLY A 86 -16.66 0.80 -19.94
C GLY A 86 -16.10 2.08 -19.31
N PHE A 87 -15.15 1.96 -18.39
CA PHE A 87 -14.57 3.15 -17.73
C PHE A 87 -13.81 4.04 -18.72
N PRO A 88 -13.85 5.38 -18.55
CA PRO A 88 -13.03 6.29 -19.33
C PRO A 88 -11.55 5.98 -19.19
N GLU A 89 -10.77 6.26 -20.24
CA GLU A 89 -9.37 5.85 -20.39
C GLU A 89 -8.48 6.27 -19.20
N LEU A 90 -8.72 7.47 -18.67
CA LEU A 90 -8.00 8.02 -17.51
C LEU A 90 -8.24 7.20 -16.22
N TRP A 91 -9.45 6.69 -16.01
CA TRP A 91 -9.76 5.83 -14.85
C TRP A 91 -9.12 4.45 -14.97
N LYS A 92 -9.02 3.94 -16.19
CA LYS A 92 -8.34 2.67 -16.49
C LYS A 92 -6.84 2.76 -16.22
N GLU A 93 -6.19 3.83 -16.66
CA GLU A 93 -4.78 4.09 -16.35
C GLU A 93 -4.53 4.14 -14.84
N VAL A 94 -5.32 4.94 -14.11
CA VAL A 94 -5.22 5.05 -12.64
C VAL A 94 -5.42 3.69 -11.96
N LEU A 95 -6.39 2.89 -12.39
CA LEU A 95 -6.65 1.55 -11.84
C LEU A 95 -5.46 0.59 -12.04
N VAL A 96 -4.90 0.57 -13.24
CA VAL A 96 -3.73 -0.28 -13.56
C VAL A 96 -2.51 0.18 -12.76
N LEU A 97 -2.31 1.49 -12.61
CA LEU A 97 -1.20 2.07 -11.86
C LEU A 97 -1.31 1.77 -10.36
N LEU A 98 -2.51 1.87 -9.79
CA LEU A 98 -2.82 1.43 -8.42
C LEU A 98 -2.63 -0.09 -8.23
N ALA A 99 -2.96 -0.89 -9.24
CA ALA A 99 -2.75 -2.34 -9.20
C ALA A 99 -1.26 -2.71 -9.22
N ALA A 100 -0.43 -1.91 -9.90
CA ALA A 100 1.02 -2.06 -9.98
C ALA A 100 1.78 -1.53 -8.76
N MET A 101 1.12 -0.84 -7.82
CA MET A 101 1.78 -0.30 -6.62
C MET A 101 2.44 -1.42 -5.78
N PRO A 102 3.59 -1.11 -5.15
CA PRO A 102 4.33 -2.07 -4.34
C PRO A 102 3.50 -2.58 -3.15
N PRO A 103 3.90 -3.72 -2.56
CA PRO A 103 3.25 -4.26 -1.37
C PRO A 103 3.11 -3.24 -0.24
N ALA A 104 1.89 -3.10 0.31
CA ALA A 104 1.62 -2.16 1.38
C ALA A 104 2.34 -2.55 2.69
N VAL A 105 3.13 -1.61 3.24
CA VAL A 105 3.88 -1.73 4.51
C VAL A 105 2.98 -2.11 5.68
N LEU A 106 1.74 -1.59 5.69
CA LEU A 106 0.74 -1.88 6.73
C LEU A 106 0.39 -3.37 6.85
N GLY A 107 0.53 -4.15 5.77
CA GLY A 107 0.26 -5.59 5.77
C GLY A 107 1.19 -6.36 6.72
N ALA A 108 2.49 -6.05 6.74
CA ALA A 108 3.42 -6.67 7.69
C ALA A 108 3.13 -6.26 9.14
N VAL A 109 2.74 -5.01 9.35
CA VAL A 109 2.39 -4.51 10.69
C VAL A 109 1.16 -5.25 11.22
N PHE A 110 0.14 -5.48 10.38
CA PHE A 110 -1.03 -6.27 10.77
C PHE A 110 -0.70 -7.74 11.02
N LEU A 111 0.08 -8.37 10.14
CA LEU A 111 0.53 -9.76 10.35
C LEU A 111 1.23 -9.93 11.69
N ARG A 112 2.13 -8.99 12.06
CA ARG A 112 2.76 -8.97 13.39
C ARG A 112 1.73 -8.81 14.51
N ARG A 113 0.79 -7.88 14.36
CA ARG A 113 -0.20 -7.56 15.39
C ARG A 113 -1.18 -8.71 15.64
N TYR A 114 -1.44 -9.54 14.64
CA TYR A 114 -2.38 -10.67 14.72
C TYR A 114 -1.69 -12.04 14.90
N GLY A 115 -0.41 -12.06 15.28
CA GLY A 115 0.30 -13.30 15.62
C GLY A 115 0.81 -14.12 14.43
N GLY A 116 0.87 -13.55 13.24
CA GLY A 116 1.48 -14.15 12.05
C GLY A 116 3.00 -13.97 12.02
N ASP A 117 3.65 -14.58 11.02
CA ASP A 117 5.09 -14.51 10.84
C ASP A 117 5.54 -13.13 10.31
N ALA A 118 5.79 -12.24 11.26
CA ALA A 118 6.30 -10.90 11.05
C ALA A 118 7.66 -10.86 10.35
N SER A 119 8.50 -11.87 10.58
CA SER A 119 9.84 -11.97 9.99
C SER A 119 9.72 -12.22 8.49
N LEU A 120 8.94 -13.22 8.10
CA LEU A 120 8.67 -13.54 6.70
C LEU A 120 7.98 -12.37 5.97
N ALA A 121 7.02 -11.72 6.61
CA ALA A 121 6.29 -10.59 6.04
C ALA A 121 7.20 -9.38 5.78
N SER A 122 8.12 -9.06 6.70
CA SER A 122 9.08 -7.97 6.53
C SER A 122 10.07 -8.24 5.40
N ALA A 123 10.57 -9.48 5.29
CA ALA A 123 11.46 -9.89 4.21
C ALA A 123 10.76 -9.89 2.84
N LEU A 124 9.50 -10.33 2.78
CA LEU A 124 8.69 -10.25 1.56
C LEU A 124 8.41 -8.80 1.15
N LEU A 125 8.21 -7.90 2.12
CA LEU A 125 8.06 -6.48 1.85
C LEU A 125 9.34 -5.88 1.27
N LEU A 126 10.49 -6.11 1.90
CA LEU A 126 11.77 -5.60 1.40
C LEU A 126 12.14 -6.19 0.04
N GLY A 127 12.07 -7.51 -0.09
CA GLY A 127 12.35 -8.19 -1.36
C GLY A 127 11.36 -7.83 -2.47
N GLY A 128 10.07 -7.77 -2.14
CA GLY A 128 9.02 -7.35 -3.08
C GLY A 128 9.16 -5.88 -3.49
N THR A 129 9.67 -5.01 -2.61
CA THR A 129 9.95 -3.60 -2.95
C THR A 129 11.16 -3.50 -3.89
N MET A 130 12.24 -4.27 -3.65
CA MET A 130 13.38 -4.30 -4.59
C MET A 130 12.98 -4.83 -5.97
N VAL A 131 12.19 -5.91 -6.03
CA VAL A 131 11.70 -6.45 -7.31
C VAL A 131 10.69 -5.49 -7.95
N SER A 132 9.84 -4.83 -7.17
CA SER A 132 8.92 -3.83 -7.70
C SER A 132 9.67 -2.63 -8.30
N CYS A 133 10.71 -2.12 -7.63
CA CYS A 133 11.60 -1.11 -8.20
C CYS A 133 12.21 -1.56 -9.53
N ALA A 134 12.73 -2.79 -9.59
CA ALA A 134 13.29 -3.34 -10.83
C ALA A 134 12.21 -3.48 -11.94
N SER A 135 11.01 -3.94 -11.60
CA SER A 135 9.90 -4.10 -12.55
C SER A 135 9.39 -2.75 -13.08
N LEU A 136 9.29 -1.73 -12.22
CA LEU A 136 8.91 -0.37 -12.60
C LEU A 136 9.96 0.25 -13.53
N LEU A 137 11.25 0.08 -13.22
CA LEU A 137 12.34 0.53 -14.08
C LEU A 137 12.30 -0.16 -15.45
N ALA A 138 12.06 -1.47 -15.50
CA ALA A 138 11.96 -2.21 -16.75
C ALA A 138 10.76 -1.78 -17.61
N VAL A 139 9.59 -1.59 -17.00
CA VAL A 139 8.39 -1.10 -17.69
C VAL A 139 8.59 0.33 -18.20
N PHE A 140 9.20 1.20 -17.39
CA PHE A 140 9.48 2.58 -17.80
C PHE A 140 10.47 2.63 -18.97
N TRP A 141 11.49 1.77 -18.96
CA TRP A 141 12.46 1.66 -20.07
C TRP A 141 11.86 1.07 -21.35
N PHE A 142 10.77 0.30 -21.25
CA PHE A 142 10.10 -0.26 -22.42
C PHE A 142 9.07 0.71 -23.03
N ILE A 143 8.60 1.67 -22.25
CA ILE A 143 7.59 2.67 -22.65
C ILE A 143 8.23 4.00 -23.07
N GLY A 144 9.39 4.37 -22.51
CA GLY A 144 10.18 5.55 -22.88
C GLY A 144 11.21 5.24 -23.95
#